data_AF-A0A0A1TWM4-F1
#
_entry.id   AF-A0A0A1TWM4-F1
#
_cell.length_a   1.000
_cell.length_b   1.000
_cell.length_c   1.000
_cell.angle_alpha   90.00
_cell.angle_beta   90.00
_cell.angle_gamma   90.00
#
_symmetry.space_group_name_H-M   'P 1'
#
loop_
_entity.id
_entity.type
_entity.pdbx_description
1 polymer ?
#
loop_
_entity_poly.entity_id
_entity_poly.type
_entity_poly.pdbx_seq_one_letter_code
_entity_poly.pdbx_strand_id
1 'polypeptide(L)'
;MGDEDIPDYETFKERIPQELRERVESTSLQKIKQIGTHITKLKTQVDTLKKKESTLLEQIGNVQDELKTVQQQKKDLEDIREQRRVQLKLLLTQNSETSPLFALNSWTSCDTFEKLFDSDEMPFNQRTFQSAIFGRQDVLGIIITASDDIFGSFHTQPIKITSPDMNWTSDENFFVFSLLRGGVPVYGFYKKRSGVYCKQRSIRMVYDDETFYRVNNAFYLRPYLFEKKGKTWDDFCKDYDDVEKGTSLADRLGFTPQRVLLYQCSQSK
;
A
#
# COMPACT_ATOMS: atom_id res chain seq x y z
N MET A 1 -62.83 64.60 -49.79
CA MET A 1 -62.41 63.33 -49.15
C MET A 1 -60.91 63.22 -49.37
N GLY A 2 -60.04 63.38 -48.39
CA GLY A 2 -60.19 63.81 -47.01
C GLY A 2 -58.82 64.37 -46.61
N ASP A 3 -58.79 65.61 -46.13
CA ASP A 3 -57.61 66.18 -45.49
C ASP A 3 -57.60 65.62 -44.06
N GLU A 4 -56.76 64.61 -43.82
CA GLU A 4 -56.39 64.23 -42.46
C GLU A 4 -55.32 65.23 -42.00
N ASP A 5 -55.78 66.22 -41.22
CA ASP A 5 -54.93 67.08 -40.40
C ASP A 5 -54.07 66.20 -39.49
N ILE A 6 -52.80 66.01 -39.86
CA ILE A 6 -51.80 65.45 -38.96
C ILE A 6 -51.46 66.56 -37.95
N PRO A 7 -51.78 66.39 -36.65
CA PRO A 7 -51.46 67.41 -35.67
C PRO A 7 -49.96 67.50 -35.49
N ASP A 8 -49.45 68.73 -35.57
CA ASP A 8 -48.07 69.13 -35.37
C ASP A 8 -47.51 68.53 -34.06
N TYR A 9 -46.32 67.92 -34.15
CA TYR A 9 -45.63 67.27 -33.04
C TYR A 9 -45.37 68.24 -31.87
N GLU A 10 -45.28 69.54 -32.14
CA GLU A 10 -45.16 70.59 -31.13
C GLU A 10 -46.47 70.79 -30.32
N THR A 11 -47.65 70.56 -30.88
CA THR A 11 -48.93 70.68 -30.13
C THR A 11 -49.20 69.49 -29.21
N PHE A 12 -48.56 68.35 -29.43
CA PHE A 12 -48.64 67.20 -28.51
C PHE A 12 -47.78 67.39 -27.24
N LYS A 13 -46.75 68.24 -27.28
CA LYS A 13 -45.95 68.59 -26.10
C LYS A 13 -46.78 69.38 -25.07
N GLU A 14 -47.68 70.27 -25.49
CA GLU A 14 -48.37 71.18 -24.57
C GLU A 14 -49.52 70.56 -23.76
N ARG A 15 -49.90 69.30 -24.00
CA ARG A 15 -50.97 68.61 -23.24
C ARG A 15 -50.51 67.73 -22.08
N ILE A 16 -49.22 67.70 -21.76
CA ILE A 16 -48.72 66.99 -20.58
C ILE A 16 -48.50 68.02 -19.46
N PRO A 17 -49.28 67.96 -18.35
CA PRO A 17 -49.08 68.84 -17.20
C PRO A 17 -47.62 68.83 -16.75
N GLN A 18 -47.05 69.99 -16.43
CA GLN A 18 -45.65 70.15 -16.03
C GLN A 18 -45.26 69.19 -14.88
N GLU A 19 -46.16 68.98 -13.94
CA GLU A 19 -46.02 68.02 -12.83
C GLU A 19 -45.85 66.56 -13.29
N LEU A 20 -46.51 66.16 -14.38
CA LEU A 20 -46.39 64.82 -14.96
C LEU A 20 -45.04 64.62 -15.66
N ARG A 21 -44.49 65.66 -16.29
CA ARG A 21 -43.14 65.64 -16.88
C ARG A 21 -42.07 65.53 -15.78
N GLU A 22 -42.15 66.38 -14.76
CA GLU A 22 -41.22 66.37 -13.63
C GLU A 22 -41.26 65.04 -12.87
N ARG A 23 -42.42 64.41 -12.73
CA ARG A 23 -42.58 63.10 -12.09
C ARG A 23 -41.98 61.96 -12.93
N VAL A 24 -42.14 62.00 -14.25
CA VAL A 24 -41.52 61.02 -15.16
C VAL A 24 -40.00 61.17 -15.21
N GLU A 25 -39.49 62.41 -15.24
CA GLU A 25 -38.06 62.71 -15.20
C GLU A 25 -37.44 62.29 -13.87
N SER A 26 -38.09 62.61 -12.74
CA SER A 26 -37.65 62.19 -11.40
C SER A 26 -37.60 60.66 -11.24
N THR A 27 -38.62 59.96 -11.73
CA THR A 27 -38.66 58.48 -11.71
C THR A 27 -37.57 57.87 -12.60
N SER A 28 -37.31 58.48 -13.76
CA SER A 28 -36.27 58.04 -14.69
C SER A 28 -34.86 58.26 -14.12
N LEU A 29 -34.63 59.41 -13.49
CA LEU A 29 -33.39 59.73 -12.77
C LEU A 29 -33.13 58.77 -11.61
N GLN A 30 -34.17 58.38 -10.87
CA GLN A 30 -34.05 57.43 -9.77
C GLN A 30 -33.66 56.02 -10.28
N LYS A 31 -34.26 55.56 -11.39
CA LYS A 31 -33.87 54.31 -12.06
C LYS A 31 -32.43 54.36 -12.59
N ILE A 32 -32.00 55.47 -13.20
CA ILE A 32 -30.63 55.65 -13.67
C ILE A 32 -29.63 55.57 -12.51
N LYS A 33 -29.93 56.20 -11.37
CA LYS A 33 -29.11 56.09 -10.14
C LYS A 33 -29.02 54.65 -9.64
N GLN A 34 -30.12 53.92 -9.61
CA GLN A 34 -30.13 52.49 -9.21
C GLN A 34 -29.33 51.61 -10.17
N ILE A 35 -29.41 51.87 -11.48
CA ILE A 35 -28.59 51.18 -12.49
C ILE A 35 -27.12 51.49 -12.27
N GLY A 36 -26.78 52.76 -12.00
CA GLY A 36 -25.41 53.18 -11.70
C GLY A 36 -24.81 52.45 -10.50
N THR A 37 -25.55 52.28 -9.40
CA THR A 37 -25.07 51.53 -8.23
C THR A 37 -24.89 50.04 -8.54
N HIS A 38 -25.78 49.44 -9.33
CA HIS A 38 -25.63 48.05 -9.78
C HIS A 38 -24.40 47.86 -10.67
N ILE A 39 -24.14 48.79 -11.61
CA ILE A 39 -22.96 48.76 -12.48
C ILE A 39 -21.67 48.82 -11.63
N THR A 40 -21.61 49.70 -10.64
CA THR A 40 -20.45 49.80 -9.76
C THR A 40 -20.24 48.51 -8.95
N LYS A 41 -21.32 47.91 -8.41
CA LYS A 41 -21.24 46.64 -7.68
C LYS A 41 -20.74 45.49 -8.58
N LEU A 42 -21.24 45.42 -9.82
CA LEU A 42 -20.80 44.44 -10.81
C LEU A 42 -19.32 44.62 -11.18
N LYS A 43 -18.85 45.87 -11.36
CA LYS A 43 -17.42 46.15 -11.60
C LYS A 43 -16.54 45.63 -10.47
N THR A 44 -16.90 45.90 -9.21
CA THR A 44 -16.15 45.41 -8.05
C THR A 44 -16.13 43.87 -7.99
N GLN A 45 -17.24 43.22 -8.34
CA GLN A 45 -17.30 41.75 -8.41
C GLN A 45 -16.39 41.20 -9.51
N VAL A 46 -16.37 41.82 -10.70
CA VAL A 46 -15.47 41.44 -11.80
C VAL A 46 -14.01 41.59 -11.39
N ASP A 47 -13.63 42.69 -10.74
CA ASP A 47 -12.25 42.90 -10.29
C ASP A 47 -11.83 41.88 -9.23
N THR A 48 -12.76 41.51 -8.34
CA THR A 48 -12.52 40.45 -7.34
C THR A 48 -12.32 39.08 -8.00
N LEU A 49 -13.13 38.76 -9.02
CA LEU A 49 -13.01 37.51 -9.76
C LEU A 49 -11.70 37.43 -10.55
N LYS A 50 -11.27 38.52 -11.19
CA LYS A 50 -9.98 38.58 -11.88
C LYS A 50 -8.80 38.34 -10.94
N LYS A 51 -8.84 38.90 -9.72
CA LYS A 51 -7.82 38.63 -8.71
C LYS A 51 -7.80 37.15 -8.32
N LYS A 52 -8.97 36.55 -8.07
CA LYS A 52 -9.08 35.12 -7.76
C LYS A 52 -8.58 34.23 -8.90
N GLU A 53 -8.90 34.57 -10.14
CA GLU A 53 -8.42 33.88 -11.34
C GLU A 53 -6.89 33.90 -11.40
N SER A 54 -6.27 35.05 -11.18
CA SER A 54 -4.80 35.17 -11.15
C SER A 54 -4.17 34.30 -10.06
N THR A 55 -4.75 34.28 -8.85
CA THR A 55 -4.25 33.43 -7.75
C THR A 55 -4.41 31.94 -8.06
N LEU A 56 -5.52 31.54 -8.68
CA LEU A 56 -5.74 30.14 -9.07
C LEU A 56 -4.75 29.69 -10.15
N LEU A 57 -4.43 30.54 -11.12
CA LEU A 57 -3.44 30.23 -12.15
C LEU A 57 -2.05 30.01 -11.55
N GLU A 58 -1.65 30.82 -10.58
CA GLU A 58 -0.39 30.65 -9.85
C GLU A 58 -0.36 29.33 -9.05
N GLN A 59 -1.45 29.01 -8.35
CA GLN A 59 -1.58 27.75 -7.61
C GLN A 59 -1.50 26.53 -8.55
N ILE A 60 -2.14 26.58 -9.72
CA ILE A 60 -2.08 25.52 -10.72
C ILE A 60 -0.64 25.34 -11.22
N GLY A 61 0.11 26.43 -11.44
CA GLY A 61 1.52 26.36 -11.82
C GLY A 61 2.37 25.62 -10.78
N ASN A 62 2.22 25.99 -9.49
CA ASN A 62 2.95 25.34 -8.40
C ASN A 62 2.64 23.83 -8.31
N VAL A 63 1.36 23.45 -8.43
CA VAL A 63 0.94 22.04 -8.41
C VAL A 63 1.49 21.28 -9.62
N GLN A 64 1.57 21.90 -10.79
CA GLN A 64 2.15 21.27 -11.98
C GLN A 64 3.65 20.98 -11.80
N ASP A 65 4.38 21.87 -11.15
CA ASP A 65 5.82 21.68 -10.91
C ASP A 65 6.09 20.67 -9.79
N GLU A 66 5.27 20.63 -8.74
CA GLU A 66 5.28 19.55 -7.75
C GLU A 66 4.99 18.19 -8.40
N LEU A 67 4.00 18.13 -9.31
CA LEU A 67 3.65 16.89 -10.01
C LEU A 67 4.81 16.37 -10.86
N LYS A 68 5.52 17.25 -11.59
CA LYS A 68 6.73 16.85 -12.36
C LYS A 68 7.82 16.31 -11.45
N THR A 69 8.02 16.96 -10.29
CA THR A 69 9.01 16.51 -9.30
C THR A 69 8.68 15.11 -8.78
N VAL A 70 7.42 14.86 -8.42
CA VAL A 70 6.95 13.54 -7.96
C VAL A 70 7.08 12.49 -9.07
N GLN A 71 6.78 12.83 -10.31
CA GLN A 71 6.95 11.92 -11.46
C GLN A 71 8.42 11.53 -11.66
N GLN A 72 9.35 12.48 -11.53
CA GLN A 72 10.77 12.19 -11.63
C GLN A 72 11.25 11.29 -10.48
N GLN A 73 10.88 11.62 -9.23
CA GLN A 73 11.21 10.80 -8.07
C GLN A 73 10.69 9.36 -8.19
N LYS A 74 9.48 9.18 -8.75
CA LYS A 74 8.92 7.86 -9.01
C LYS A 74 9.80 7.07 -9.98
N LYS A 75 10.26 7.69 -11.07
CA LYS A 75 11.14 7.05 -12.05
C LYS A 75 12.47 6.63 -11.43
N ASP A 76 13.09 7.52 -10.67
CA ASP A 76 14.37 7.22 -10.01
C ASP A 76 14.24 6.03 -9.03
N LEU A 77 13.11 5.94 -8.30
CA LEU A 77 12.81 4.80 -7.44
C LEU A 77 12.60 3.50 -8.21
N GLU A 78 11.96 3.54 -9.37
CA GLU A 78 11.78 2.37 -10.24
C GLU A 78 13.14 1.86 -10.76
N ASP A 79 14.05 2.77 -11.16
CA ASP A 79 15.39 2.43 -11.61
C ASP A 79 16.23 1.79 -10.49
N ILE A 80 16.20 2.36 -9.28
CA ILE A 80 16.88 1.78 -8.09
C ILE A 80 16.34 0.37 -7.79
N ARG A 81 15.02 0.17 -7.89
CA ARG A 81 14.39 -1.12 -7.63
C ARG A 81 14.84 -2.18 -8.64
N GLU A 82 14.93 -1.84 -9.93
CA GLU A 82 15.39 -2.77 -10.95
C GLU A 82 16.88 -3.11 -10.77
N GLN A 83 17.73 -2.13 -10.43
CA GLN A 83 19.14 -2.38 -10.13
C GLN A 83 19.31 -3.37 -8.96
N ARG A 84 18.54 -3.19 -7.88
CA ARG A 84 18.52 -4.13 -6.75
C ARG A 84 18.06 -5.52 -7.16
N ARG A 85 17.02 -5.61 -8.00
CA ARG A 85 16.51 -6.89 -8.51
C ARG A 85 17.59 -7.65 -9.29
N VAL A 86 18.33 -6.95 -10.16
CA VAL A 86 19.45 -7.53 -10.91
C VAL A 86 20.57 -7.99 -9.97
N GLN A 87 20.92 -7.17 -8.97
CA GLN A 87 21.93 -7.53 -7.98
C GLN A 87 21.54 -8.77 -7.17
N LEU A 88 20.27 -8.89 -6.77
CA LEU A 88 19.73 -10.07 -6.10
C LEU A 88 19.85 -11.32 -6.97
N LYS A 89 19.48 -11.20 -8.25
CA LYS A 89 19.55 -12.32 -9.19
C LYS A 89 20.99 -12.80 -9.34
N LEU A 90 21.96 -11.88 -9.34
CA LEU A 90 23.38 -12.20 -9.40
C LEU A 90 23.85 -12.93 -8.12
N LEU A 91 23.45 -12.45 -6.94
CA LEU A 91 23.75 -13.11 -5.66
C LEU A 91 23.15 -14.53 -5.59
N LEU A 92 21.97 -14.72 -6.16
CA LEU A 92 21.29 -16.03 -6.24
C LEU A 92 21.95 -17.00 -7.23
N THR A 93 22.65 -16.51 -8.26
CA THR A 93 23.24 -17.36 -9.32
C THR A 93 24.72 -17.68 -9.10
N GLN A 94 25.39 -16.99 -8.18
CA GLN A 94 26.76 -17.36 -7.80
C GLN A 94 26.73 -18.63 -6.94
N ASN A 95 27.18 -19.76 -7.51
CA ASN A 95 27.47 -21.05 -6.84
C ASN A 95 28.61 -20.92 -5.82
N SER A 96 28.46 -20.00 -4.88
CA SER A 96 29.34 -19.78 -3.75
C SER A 96 28.71 -20.41 -2.51
N GLU A 97 29.54 -20.75 -1.53
CA GLU A 97 29.12 -21.10 -0.16
C GLU A 97 28.33 -19.97 0.54
N THR A 98 28.09 -18.86 -0.16
CA THR A 98 27.33 -17.68 0.27
C THR A 98 26.03 -17.47 -0.52
N SER A 99 25.58 -18.43 -1.33
CA SER A 99 24.29 -18.31 -2.03
C SER A 99 23.11 -18.65 -1.10
N PRO A 100 21.93 -18.05 -1.30
CA PRO A 100 20.75 -18.39 -0.52
C PRO A 100 20.33 -19.86 -0.63
N LEU A 101 20.50 -20.47 -1.81
CA LEU A 101 20.21 -21.89 -2.00
C LEU A 101 21.21 -22.77 -1.23
N PHE A 102 22.50 -22.42 -1.24
CA PHE A 102 23.50 -23.13 -0.45
C PHE A 102 23.18 -23.06 1.05
N ALA A 103 22.86 -21.87 1.56
CA ALA A 103 22.48 -21.67 2.95
C ALA A 103 21.26 -22.54 3.32
N LEU A 104 20.21 -22.49 2.50
CA LEU A 104 19.00 -23.30 2.71
C LEU A 104 19.30 -24.80 2.69
N ASN A 105 20.07 -25.30 1.71
CA ASN A 105 20.49 -26.70 1.64
C ASN A 105 21.27 -27.11 2.88
N SER A 106 22.20 -26.26 3.35
CA SER A 106 23.00 -26.55 4.54
C SER A 106 22.17 -26.63 5.82
N TRP A 107 21.13 -25.80 5.96
CA TRP A 107 20.29 -25.76 7.16
C TRP A 107 19.21 -26.84 7.18
N THR A 108 18.63 -27.16 6.01
CA THR A 108 17.56 -28.17 5.89
C THR A 108 18.11 -29.57 5.62
N SER A 109 19.38 -29.68 5.21
CA SER A 109 19.96 -30.94 4.70
C SER A 109 19.15 -31.54 3.55
N CYS A 110 18.52 -30.71 2.72
CA CYS A 110 17.73 -31.13 1.57
C CYS A 110 18.39 -30.72 0.26
N ASP A 111 18.25 -31.58 -0.75
CA ASP A 111 18.86 -31.38 -2.07
C ASP A 111 17.83 -31.00 -3.14
N THR A 112 16.55 -31.29 -2.87
CA THR A 112 15.46 -31.12 -3.82
C THR A 112 14.32 -30.32 -3.18
N PHE A 113 13.65 -29.48 -3.97
CA PHE A 113 12.56 -28.61 -3.55
C PHE A 113 11.41 -28.69 -4.55
N GLU A 114 10.30 -29.30 -4.14
CA GLU A 114 9.05 -29.33 -4.89
C GLU A 114 8.18 -28.13 -4.49
N LYS A 115 7.80 -27.29 -5.45
CA LYS A 115 6.96 -26.12 -5.17
C LYS A 115 5.53 -26.56 -4.84
N LEU A 116 5.07 -26.26 -3.62
CA LEU A 116 3.71 -26.54 -3.14
C LEU A 116 2.75 -25.36 -3.36
N PHE A 117 3.26 -24.14 -3.18
CA PHE A 117 2.46 -22.92 -3.23
C PHE A 117 3.29 -21.74 -3.73
N ASP A 118 2.64 -20.89 -4.52
CA ASP A 118 3.21 -19.65 -5.03
C ASP A 118 2.12 -18.58 -5.08
N SER A 119 2.26 -17.51 -4.29
CA SER A 119 1.22 -16.49 -4.20
C SER A 119 1.02 -15.66 -5.48
N ASP A 120 1.91 -15.79 -6.45
CA ASP A 120 1.76 -15.15 -7.77
C ASP A 120 0.94 -16.02 -8.72
N GLU A 121 0.89 -17.33 -8.47
CA GLU A 121 0.16 -18.30 -9.30
C GLU A 121 -1.13 -18.79 -8.63
N MET A 122 -1.23 -18.65 -7.31
CA MET A 122 -2.32 -19.17 -6.49
C MET A 122 -2.95 -18.09 -5.61
N PRO A 123 -4.26 -18.16 -5.32
CA PRO A 123 -4.93 -17.20 -4.46
C PRO A 123 -4.27 -17.03 -3.08
N PHE A 124 -4.01 -15.79 -2.69
CA PHE A 124 -3.45 -15.43 -1.38
C PHE A 124 -4.53 -15.46 -0.30
N ASN A 125 -5.02 -16.64 0.03
CA ASN A 125 -6.00 -16.84 1.09
C ASN A 125 -5.71 -18.12 1.89
N GLN A 126 -6.37 -18.21 3.03
CA GLN A 126 -6.16 -19.29 3.98
C GLN A 126 -6.46 -20.67 3.41
N ARG A 127 -7.59 -20.81 2.70
CA ARG A 127 -8.02 -22.11 2.16
C ARG A 127 -6.98 -22.66 1.20
N THR A 128 -6.52 -21.85 0.25
CA THR A 128 -5.53 -22.27 -0.75
C THR A 128 -4.20 -22.62 -0.08
N PHE A 129 -3.74 -21.79 0.86
CA PHE A 129 -2.50 -22.03 1.59
C PHE A 129 -2.55 -23.31 2.42
N GLN A 130 -3.59 -23.49 3.23
CA GLN A 130 -3.77 -24.67 4.10
C GLN A 130 -3.88 -25.96 3.29
N SER A 131 -4.62 -25.96 2.18
CA SER A 131 -4.72 -27.13 1.30
C SER A 131 -3.38 -27.53 0.67
N ALA A 132 -2.47 -26.58 0.45
CA ALA A 132 -1.16 -26.87 -0.14
C ALA A 132 -0.22 -27.58 0.83
N ILE A 133 -0.30 -27.29 2.13
CA ILE A 133 0.65 -27.79 3.14
C ILE A 133 0.09 -28.87 4.06
N PHE A 134 -1.22 -29.07 4.10
CA PHE A 134 -1.82 -30.03 5.02
C PHE A 134 -1.25 -31.44 4.82
N GLY A 135 -0.80 -32.06 5.92
CA GLY A 135 -0.20 -33.38 5.91
C GLY A 135 1.21 -33.45 5.31
N ARG A 136 1.74 -32.34 4.77
CA ARG A 136 3.11 -32.26 4.26
C ARG A 136 4.10 -32.12 5.42
N GLN A 137 5.28 -32.67 5.25
CA GLN A 137 6.42 -32.54 6.17
C GLN A 137 7.60 -31.96 5.41
N ASP A 138 8.66 -31.57 6.12
CA ASP A 138 9.85 -30.95 5.52
C ASP A 138 9.44 -29.75 4.65
N VAL A 139 8.63 -28.87 5.23
CA VAL A 139 8.03 -27.72 4.54
C VAL A 139 8.89 -26.48 4.78
N LEU A 140 9.43 -25.93 3.70
CA LEU A 140 10.13 -24.66 3.65
C LEU A 140 9.19 -23.56 3.17
N GLY A 141 8.92 -22.57 4.03
CA GLY A 141 8.20 -21.37 3.63
C GLY A 141 9.12 -20.18 3.51
N ILE A 142 8.97 -19.43 2.41
CA ILE A 142 9.77 -18.24 2.08
C ILE A 142 8.82 -17.06 1.85
N ILE A 143 9.14 -15.93 2.47
CA ILE A 143 8.43 -14.67 2.32
C ILE A 143 9.39 -13.66 1.71
N ILE A 144 8.94 -13.03 0.63
CA ILE A 144 9.61 -11.90 -0.02
C ILE A 144 8.74 -10.68 0.22
N THR A 145 9.25 -9.65 0.89
CA THR A 145 8.48 -8.44 1.21
C THR A 145 8.65 -7.35 0.15
N ALA A 146 7.78 -6.35 0.18
CA ALA A 146 7.91 -5.15 -0.65
C ALA A 146 9.15 -4.29 -0.32
N SER A 147 9.79 -4.52 0.84
CA SER A 147 11.06 -3.90 1.26
C SER A 147 12.28 -4.74 0.88
N ASP A 148 12.10 -5.76 0.04
CA ASP A 148 13.13 -6.73 -0.37
C ASP A 148 13.73 -7.51 0.83
N ASP A 149 12.99 -7.69 1.92
CA ASP A 149 13.37 -8.65 2.96
C ASP A 149 13.05 -10.08 2.48
N ILE A 150 13.94 -11.03 2.75
CA ILE A 150 13.73 -12.45 2.49
C ILE A 150 13.96 -13.22 3.77
N PHE A 151 12.90 -13.82 4.29
CA PHE A 151 12.93 -14.64 5.50
C PHE A 151 11.86 -15.72 5.43
N GLY A 152 11.83 -16.60 6.41
CA GLY A 152 10.87 -17.68 6.41
C GLY A 152 11.00 -18.64 7.58
N SER A 153 10.42 -19.82 7.40
CA SER A 153 10.50 -20.91 8.37
C SER A 153 10.65 -22.26 7.70
N PHE A 154 11.23 -23.20 8.43
CA PHE A 154 11.31 -24.59 8.05
C PHE A 154 10.65 -25.47 9.12
N HIS A 155 9.86 -26.44 8.68
CA HIS A 155 9.11 -27.35 9.54
C HIS A 155 9.38 -28.80 9.14
N THR A 156 9.91 -29.60 10.06
CA THR A 156 10.24 -31.01 9.84
C THR A 156 9.03 -31.92 10.02
N GLN A 157 8.06 -31.53 10.85
CA GLN A 157 6.93 -32.39 11.17
C GLN A 157 5.76 -32.21 10.20
N PRO A 158 4.93 -33.27 10.00
CA PRO A 158 3.70 -33.15 9.23
C PRO A 158 2.78 -32.04 9.76
N ILE A 159 2.42 -31.10 8.90
CA ILE A 159 1.56 -29.96 9.26
C ILE A 159 0.14 -30.46 9.47
N LYS A 160 -0.38 -30.24 10.68
CA LYS A 160 -1.73 -30.65 11.07
C LYS A 160 -2.68 -29.46 11.02
N ILE A 161 -3.90 -29.72 10.58
CA ILE A 161 -5.06 -28.83 10.79
C ILE A 161 -6.00 -29.55 11.73
N THR A 162 -6.29 -28.95 12.88
CA THR A 162 -7.19 -29.52 13.90
C THR A 162 -8.23 -28.47 14.32
N SER A 163 -9.29 -28.87 15.04
CA SER A 163 -10.30 -27.97 15.64
C SER A 163 -10.64 -28.40 17.08
N PRO A 164 -10.92 -27.50 18.06
CA PRO A 164 -10.63 -26.07 18.18
C PRO A 164 -9.51 -25.75 19.20
N ASP A 165 -9.11 -24.47 19.27
CA ASP A 165 -8.27 -23.79 20.28
C ASP A 165 -7.14 -24.58 20.97
N MET A 166 -6.05 -24.82 20.23
CA MET A 166 -4.63 -24.91 20.66
C MET A 166 -3.81 -25.60 19.55
N ASN A 167 -4.13 -25.32 18.28
CA ASN A 167 -3.71 -26.11 17.14
C ASN A 167 -2.36 -25.68 16.59
N TRP A 168 -1.34 -25.99 17.36
CA TRP A 168 0.05 -25.86 16.95
C TRP A 168 0.56 -27.22 16.51
N THR A 169 1.24 -27.25 15.37
CA THR A 169 2.10 -28.37 15.05
C THR A 169 3.26 -28.34 16.05
N SER A 170 3.50 -29.47 16.74
CA SER A 170 4.65 -29.64 17.62
C SER A 170 5.81 -30.15 16.78
N ASP A 171 6.90 -29.40 16.76
CA ASP A 171 8.11 -29.66 16.00
C ASP A 171 9.30 -29.10 16.79
N GLU A 172 10.20 -29.96 17.25
CA GLU A 172 11.38 -29.53 18.02
C GLU A 172 12.51 -29.01 17.13
N ASN A 173 12.48 -29.37 15.85
CA ASN A 173 13.55 -29.11 14.90
C ASN A 173 13.21 -27.97 13.93
N PHE A 174 12.01 -27.39 14.05
CA PHE A 174 11.66 -26.21 13.28
C PHE A 174 12.61 -25.05 13.59
N PHE A 175 12.82 -24.21 12.60
CA PHE A 175 13.58 -22.98 12.76
C PHE A 175 12.98 -21.89 11.86
N VAL A 176 13.36 -20.65 12.15
CA VAL A 176 13.11 -19.53 11.24
C VAL A 176 14.43 -19.01 10.71
N PHE A 177 14.41 -18.33 9.58
CA PHE A 177 15.63 -17.86 8.95
C PHE A 177 15.44 -16.51 8.29
N SER A 178 16.55 -15.81 8.06
CA SER A 178 16.64 -14.57 7.30
C SER A 178 17.79 -14.69 6.31
N LEU A 179 17.50 -14.48 5.03
CA LEU A 179 18.46 -14.48 3.93
C LEU A 179 18.86 -13.04 3.59
N LEU A 180 17.90 -12.12 3.63
CA LEU A 180 18.07 -10.72 3.26
C LEU A 180 17.26 -9.82 4.20
N ARG A 181 17.88 -8.75 4.70
CA ARG A 181 17.22 -7.75 5.55
C ARG A 181 17.59 -6.34 5.10
N GLY A 182 16.61 -5.53 4.74
CA GLY A 182 16.81 -4.18 4.19
C GLY A 182 17.67 -4.18 2.92
N GLY A 183 17.65 -5.26 2.15
CA GLY A 183 18.51 -5.45 0.98
C GLY A 183 19.94 -5.91 1.29
N VAL A 184 20.30 -6.14 2.56
CA VAL A 184 21.63 -6.60 2.98
C VAL A 184 21.59 -8.10 3.30
N PRO A 185 22.51 -8.93 2.76
CA PRO A 185 22.60 -10.34 3.10
C PRO A 185 22.96 -10.53 4.59
N VAL A 186 22.17 -11.35 5.31
CA VAL A 186 22.40 -11.64 6.74
C VAL A 186 22.62 -13.12 7.02
N TYR A 187 22.07 -14.02 6.19
CA TYR A 187 22.20 -15.48 6.28
C TYR A 187 22.23 -16.05 7.69
N GLY A 188 21.10 -15.97 8.40
CA GLY A 188 20.95 -16.55 9.74
C GLY A 188 19.76 -17.49 9.82
N PHE A 189 19.90 -18.59 10.57
CA PHE A 189 18.78 -19.42 11.01
C PHE A 189 18.74 -19.44 12.54
N TYR A 190 17.54 -19.46 13.09
CA TYR A 190 17.29 -19.23 14.49
C TYR A 190 16.34 -20.31 15.01
N LYS A 191 16.80 -21.04 16.03
CA LYS A 191 15.98 -21.99 16.78
C LYS A 191 15.41 -21.30 18.00
N LYS A 192 14.30 -21.82 18.50
CA LYS A 192 13.75 -21.33 19.78
C LYS A 192 14.64 -21.70 20.94
N ARG A 193 14.86 -20.73 21.84
CA ARG A 193 15.68 -20.91 23.04
C ARG A 193 15.14 -22.01 23.93
N SER A 194 16.06 -22.67 24.63
CA SER A 194 15.68 -23.57 25.72
C SER A 194 14.95 -22.80 26.83
N GLY A 195 13.92 -23.40 27.41
CA GLY A 195 13.13 -22.80 28.51
C GLY A 195 12.00 -21.84 28.08
N VAL A 196 11.90 -21.50 26.80
CA VAL A 196 10.77 -20.68 26.29
C VAL A 196 9.48 -21.50 26.35
N TYR A 197 8.42 -20.91 26.91
CA TYR A 197 7.09 -21.52 26.92
C TYR A 197 6.68 -21.85 25.47
N CYS A 198 6.17 -23.05 25.24
CA CYS A 198 5.79 -23.51 23.90
C CYS A 198 6.96 -23.59 22.90
N LYS A 199 8.15 -23.97 23.37
CA LYS A 199 9.33 -24.23 22.52
C LYS A 199 9.00 -25.06 21.28
N GLN A 200 8.27 -26.15 21.43
CA GLN A 200 7.98 -27.07 20.32
C GLN A 200 6.87 -26.58 19.38
N ARG A 201 6.09 -25.56 19.77
CA ARG A 201 5.01 -25.06 18.91
C ARG A 201 5.62 -24.30 17.74
N SER A 202 5.47 -24.83 16.53
CA SER A 202 6.08 -24.27 15.32
C SER A 202 5.11 -23.41 14.52
N ILE A 203 4.10 -24.03 13.91
CA ILE A 203 3.12 -23.36 13.05
C ILE A 203 1.69 -23.57 13.56
N ARG A 204 0.85 -22.55 13.44
CA ARG A 204 -0.58 -22.61 13.78
C ARG A 204 -1.42 -22.61 12.51
N MET A 205 -2.32 -23.60 12.40
CA MET A 205 -3.34 -23.69 11.33
C MET A 205 -4.71 -23.90 11.96
N VAL A 206 -5.62 -22.96 11.73
CA VAL A 206 -7.01 -22.99 12.24
C VAL A 206 -7.94 -22.53 11.12
N TYR A 207 -9.16 -23.09 11.06
CA TYR A 207 -10.12 -22.80 9.99
C TYR A 207 -10.70 -21.37 10.01
N ASP A 208 -10.70 -20.69 11.16
CA ASP A 208 -11.32 -19.35 11.35
C ASP A 208 -10.36 -18.33 11.98
N ASP A 209 -9.05 -18.46 11.75
CA ASP A 209 -8.06 -17.46 12.20
C ASP A 209 -7.86 -16.41 11.10
N GLU A 210 -7.81 -15.13 11.48
CA GLU A 210 -7.46 -14.05 10.55
C GLU A 210 -6.05 -14.25 9.95
N THR A 211 -5.22 -15.07 10.61
CA THR A 211 -3.89 -15.47 10.14
C THR A 211 -3.93 -16.82 9.45
N PHE A 212 -3.32 -16.92 8.26
CA PHE A 212 -3.24 -18.21 7.56
C PHE A 212 -1.86 -18.85 7.57
N TYR A 213 -0.81 -18.05 7.81
CA TYR A 213 0.54 -18.55 8.01
C TYR A 213 1.09 -17.89 9.26
N ARG A 214 1.07 -18.62 10.38
CA ARG A 214 1.52 -18.11 11.67
C ARG A 214 2.58 -19.02 12.27
N VAL A 215 3.80 -18.50 12.38
CA VAL A 215 4.95 -19.17 13.00
C VAL A 215 5.14 -18.60 14.41
N ASN A 216 5.27 -19.48 15.39
CA ASN A 216 5.14 -19.11 16.79
C ASN A 216 6.21 -18.11 17.22
N ASN A 217 5.78 -16.97 17.77
CA ASN A 217 6.64 -15.87 18.22
C ASN A 217 7.69 -15.41 17.19
N ALA A 218 7.43 -15.64 15.89
CA ALA A 218 8.32 -15.18 14.81
C ALA A 218 7.58 -14.22 13.88
N PHE A 219 6.55 -14.69 13.18
CA PHE A 219 5.76 -13.86 12.28
C PHE A 219 4.38 -14.47 12.00
N TYR A 220 3.50 -13.66 11.42
CA TYR A 220 2.26 -14.13 10.82
C TYR A 220 1.87 -13.34 9.57
N LEU A 221 1.08 -13.97 8.70
CA LEU A 221 0.44 -13.36 7.53
C LEU A 221 -1.07 -13.30 7.69
N ARG A 222 -1.68 -12.20 7.25
CA ARG A 222 -3.14 -11.99 7.21
C ARG A 222 -3.58 -11.48 5.83
N PRO A 223 -4.68 -12.00 5.27
CA PRO A 223 -5.36 -11.35 4.16
C PRO A 223 -6.26 -10.25 4.72
N TYR A 224 -5.99 -8.98 4.44
CA TYR A 224 -6.83 -7.88 4.92
C TYR A 224 -7.38 -7.07 3.75
N LEU A 225 -8.69 -7.15 3.49
CA LEU A 225 -9.40 -6.29 2.52
C LEU A 225 -8.59 -6.03 1.22
N PHE A 226 -8.19 -7.11 0.54
CA PHE A 226 -7.39 -7.09 -0.71
C PHE A 226 -5.89 -6.74 -0.56
N GLU A 227 -5.40 -6.48 0.64
CA GLU A 227 -3.99 -6.23 0.92
C GLU A 227 -3.32 -7.46 1.57
N LYS A 228 -2.12 -7.79 1.09
CA LYS A 228 -1.22 -8.75 1.74
C LYS A 228 -0.58 -8.05 2.94
N LYS A 229 -0.82 -8.52 4.17
CA LYS A 229 -0.18 -7.98 5.38
C LYS A 229 0.52 -9.06 6.18
N GLY A 230 1.61 -8.69 6.83
CA GLY A 230 2.29 -9.53 7.79
C GLY A 230 2.89 -8.71 8.93
N LYS A 231 3.17 -9.39 10.03
CA LYS A 231 3.85 -8.81 11.19
C LYS A 231 4.89 -9.79 11.72
N THR A 232 6.08 -9.31 12.07
CA THR A 232 7.02 -10.06 12.91
C THR A 232 6.66 -9.88 14.38
N TRP A 233 7.25 -10.71 15.24
CA TRP A 233 7.03 -10.66 16.68
C TRP A 233 7.95 -9.64 17.34
N ASP A 234 7.39 -8.74 18.14
CA ASP A 234 8.12 -7.62 18.76
C ASP A 234 9.24 -8.13 19.71
N ASP A 235 9.05 -9.31 20.29
CA ASP A 235 9.96 -9.96 21.22
C ASP A 235 10.73 -11.14 20.59
N PHE A 236 10.88 -11.16 19.26
CA PHE A 236 11.59 -12.23 18.55
C PHE A 236 12.97 -12.57 19.17
N CYS A 237 13.76 -11.55 19.52
CA CYS A 237 15.08 -11.72 20.13
C CYS A 237 15.07 -12.34 21.54
N LYS A 238 13.91 -12.40 22.23
CA LYS A 238 13.80 -13.08 23.54
C LYS A 238 13.56 -14.58 23.39
N ASP A 239 12.89 -14.99 22.32
CA ASP A 239 12.40 -16.35 22.14
C ASP A 239 13.28 -17.22 21.24
N TYR A 240 14.18 -16.60 20.47
CA TYR A 240 15.06 -17.27 19.51
C TYR A 240 16.55 -17.07 19.83
N ASP A 241 17.33 -18.14 19.68
CA ASP A 241 18.78 -18.15 19.93
C ASP A 241 19.52 -17.33 18.87
N ASP A 242 20.71 -16.84 19.22
CA ASP A 242 21.63 -16.13 18.32
C ASP A 242 21.04 -14.88 17.63
N VAL A 243 20.05 -14.25 18.26
CA VAL A 243 19.47 -12.98 17.84
C VAL A 243 20.02 -11.83 18.70
N GLU A 244 20.67 -10.86 18.06
CA GLU A 244 21.09 -9.62 18.71
C GLU A 244 19.91 -8.85 19.32
N LYS A 245 20.13 -8.17 20.44
CA LYS A 245 19.08 -7.42 21.12
C LYS A 245 18.56 -6.28 20.24
N GLY A 246 17.24 -6.20 20.09
CA GLY A 246 16.58 -5.19 19.25
C GLY A 246 16.45 -5.59 17.78
N THR A 247 16.91 -6.79 17.42
CA THR A 247 16.88 -7.31 16.05
C THR A 247 15.60 -8.10 15.80
N SER A 248 14.99 -7.85 14.63
CA SER A 248 13.80 -8.53 14.12
C SER A 248 14.17 -9.41 12.90
N LEU A 249 13.27 -10.33 12.56
CA LEU A 249 13.40 -11.21 11.38
C LEU A 249 13.34 -10.44 10.05
N ALA A 250 12.69 -9.27 10.06
CA ALA A 250 12.60 -8.32 8.95
C ALA A 250 13.02 -6.92 9.42
N ASP A 251 13.32 -6.01 8.48
CA ASP A 251 13.71 -4.62 8.77
C ASP A 251 12.63 -3.86 9.58
N ARG A 252 11.36 -4.23 9.37
CA ARG A 252 10.20 -3.62 10.05
C ARG A 252 9.32 -4.66 10.71
N LEU A 253 8.68 -4.28 11.82
CA LEU A 253 7.71 -5.14 12.51
C LEU A 253 6.49 -5.43 11.63
N GLY A 254 5.94 -4.42 10.96
CA GLY A 254 4.89 -4.59 9.97
C GLY A 254 5.45 -4.64 8.56
N PHE A 255 4.99 -5.56 7.74
CA PHE A 255 5.45 -5.71 6.35
C PHE A 255 4.32 -6.11 5.39
N THR A 256 4.54 -5.85 4.10
CA THR A 256 3.67 -6.27 3.00
C THR A 256 4.38 -7.39 2.24
N PRO A 257 3.89 -8.64 2.28
CA PRO A 257 4.39 -9.71 1.44
C PRO A 257 4.18 -9.35 -0.02
N GLN A 258 5.24 -9.35 -0.82
CA GLN A 258 5.15 -9.29 -2.27
C GLN A 258 4.85 -10.69 -2.81
N ARG A 259 5.64 -11.68 -2.38
CA ARG A 259 5.49 -13.08 -2.79
C ARG A 259 5.69 -14.02 -1.61
N VAL A 260 4.92 -15.11 -1.57
CA VAL A 260 5.06 -16.19 -0.61
C VAL A 260 5.19 -17.50 -1.37
N LEU A 261 6.24 -18.24 -1.06
CA LEU A 261 6.58 -19.52 -1.67
C LEU A 261 6.59 -20.60 -0.60
N LEU A 262 6.05 -21.77 -0.93
CA LEU A 262 6.19 -22.96 -0.10
C LEU A 262 6.79 -24.07 -0.93
N TYR A 263 7.74 -24.77 -0.34
CA TYR A 263 8.36 -25.94 -0.92
C TYR A 263 8.25 -27.11 0.04
N GLN A 264 8.01 -28.31 -0.49
CA GLN A 264 8.35 -29.54 0.19
C GLN A 264 9.77 -29.90 -0.23
N CYS A 265 10.64 -30.19 0.71
CA CYS A 265 12.01 -30.56 0.41
C CYS A 265 12.32 -32.00 0.78
N SER A 266 13.24 -32.60 0.04
CA SER A 266 13.65 -33.99 0.23
C SER A 266 15.14 -34.19 -0.03
N GLN A 267 15.70 -35.20 0.64
CA GLN A 267 17.03 -35.73 0.34
C GLN A 267 16.96 -36.62 -0.90
N SER A 268 17.93 -36.48 -1.80
CA SER A 268 18.07 -37.42 -2.90
C SER A 268 18.50 -38.77 -2.31
N LYS A 269 17.71 -39.82 -2.55
CA LYS A 269 18.07 -41.19 -2.15
C LYS A 269 19.28 -41.72 -2.90
#